data_AF-A0A1D3TKA0-F1
#
_entry.id   AF-A0A1D3TKA0-F1
#
_cell.length_a   1.000
_cell.length_b   1.000
_cell.length_c   1.000
_cell.angle_alpha   90.00
_cell.angle_beta   90.00
_cell.angle_gamma   90.00
#
_symmetry.space_group_name_H-M   'P 1'
#
loop_
_entity.id
_entity.type
_entity.pdbx_description
1 polymer ?
#
loop_
_entity_poly.entity_id
_entity_poly.type
_entity_poly.pdbx_seq_one_letter_code
_entity_poly.pdbx_strand_id
1 'polypeptide(L)'
;MKPLLLAATTCILFMRRGLGDFMPVEYVCDFMFNPLTSVEPTLNEKNGSYEEIGCTINNPSINDYIAMICPKKTEEKYRDIELVPANCFESHLYSPYKSQSNENYVDKIGIEKKLAISKSFKNFDLRIFVIPNIYNQNKTIYCRCDNKKTEEKKENFNKTTGKIGLVKIILNNKNNKPKVIDLTGENKLSDFEITRSIFDKIIKINENEIIHFRYPENTEIKSKECDNLINTKFSLPTNTYISLRLPTVFLSNINCKIEIIISEKKKIFITLKADKTEYIDGCDFTKPYGEGIFKNGFILNNINNEKICTVNINFKKKNIVAGLKCPYNLIPNYCFRHVLYQKNFTNEKNFETFLLDDILLTKDIEYYRNINQNAYIVGFPTKPLKSATIRCICEQGDKKGIMEIKIASSQFSFLSILLLLFIISILSIC
;
A
#
# COMPACT_ATOMS: atom_id res chain seq x y z
N MET A 1 31.45 -13.99 24.98
CA MET A 1 30.18 -13.24 24.82
C MET A 1 30.24 -12.50 23.48
N LYS A 2 29.16 -12.57 22.71
CA LYS A 2 29.17 -12.59 21.23
C LYS A 2 29.30 -11.20 20.58
N PRO A 3 30.11 -11.04 19.51
CA PRO A 3 30.13 -9.85 18.62
C PRO A 3 28.83 -9.71 17.78
N LEU A 4 27.91 -10.66 17.90
CA LEU A 4 26.61 -10.66 17.23
C LEU A 4 25.64 -9.58 17.75
N LEU A 5 25.81 -9.13 19.00
CA LEU A 5 24.93 -8.12 19.61
C LEU A 5 25.27 -6.70 19.11
N LEU A 6 26.53 -6.44 18.76
CA LEU A 6 26.99 -5.14 18.27
C LEU A 6 26.56 -4.90 16.83
N ALA A 7 26.57 -5.93 15.96
CA ALA A 7 26.13 -5.82 14.57
C ALA A 7 24.62 -5.55 14.43
N ALA A 8 23.79 -6.14 15.31
CA ALA A 8 22.35 -5.91 15.31
C ALA A 8 21.99 -4.51 15.84
N THR A 9 22.72 -3.97 16.82
CA THR A 9 22.50 -2.61 17.32
C THR A 9 23.05 -1.55 16.37
N THR A 10 24.17 -1.78 15.68
CA THR A 10 24.65 -0.85 14.65
C THR A 10 23.76 -0.83 13.40
N CYS A 11 23.18 -1.96 12.98
CA CYS A 11 22.18 -1.93 11.89
C CYS A 11 20.93 -1.13 12.30
N ILE A 12 20.43 -1.29 13.52
CA ILE A 12 19.23 -0.57 13.99
C ILE A 12 19.52 0.93 14.24
N LEU A 13 20.74 1.30 14.64
CA LEU A 13 21.12 2.70 14.89
C LEU A 13 21.52 3.45 13.60
N PHE A 14 22.16 2.80 12.63
CA PHE A 14 22.39 3.40 11.30
C PHE A 14 21.08 3.54 10.50
N MET A 15 20.10 2.67 10.75
CA MET A 15 18.74 2.82 10.21
C MET A 15 17.95 4.01 10.80
N ARG A 16 18.45 4.70 11.84
CA ARG A 16 17.68 5.76 12.51
C ARG A 16 18.07 7.19 12.15
N ARG A 17 19.24 7.42 11.54
CA ARG A 17 19.76 8.78 11.25
C ARG A 17 19.82 9.16 9.77
N GLY A 18 19.47 8.26 8.85
CA GLY A 18 19.37 8.57 7.41
C GLY A 18 18.10 8.07 6.71
N LEU A 19 17.13 7.50 7.45
CA LEU A 19 16.01 6.75 6.87
C LEU A 19 14.64 7.39 7.15
N GLY A 20 14.45 8.63 6.71
CA GLY A 20 13.08 9.12 6.48
C GLY A 20 12.35 8.28 5.42
N ASP A 21 13.11 7.69 4.48
CA ASP A 21 12.59 7.14 3.22
C ASP A 21 12.65 5.60 3.10
N PHE A 22 13.04 4.87 4.15
CA PHE A 22 13.23 3.41 4.11
C PHE A 22 12.35 2.62 5.08
N MET A 23 11.43 3.24 5.81
CA MET A 23 10.58 2.48 6.72
C MET A 23 9.47 1.79 5.91
N PRO A 24 9.49 0.45 5.76
CA PRO A 24 8.39 -0.27 5.15
C PRO A 24 7.10 -0.04 5.96
N VAL A 25 5.96 -0.01 5.27
CA VAL A 25 4.70 0.09 5.99
C VAL A 25 4.43 -1.24 6.68
N GLU A 26 4.17 -1.18 7.98
CA GLU A 26 3.76 -2.32 8.77
C GLU A 26 2.24 -2.45 8.81
N TYR A 27 1.76 -3.66 8.50
CA TYR A 27 0.38 -4.07 8.70
C TYR A 27 0.33 -5.13 9.81
N VAL A 28 -0.17 -4.76 10.99
CA VAL A 28 -0.26 -5.68 12.13
C VAL A 28 -1.67 -6.23 12.26
N CYS A 29 -1.80 -7.55 12.14
CA CYS A 29 -2.99 -8.31 12.50
C CYS A 29 -2.76 -8.94 13.88
N ASP A 30 -3.11 -8.21 14.93
CA ASP A 30 -2.89 -8.62 16.31
C ASP A 30 -4.14 -9.28 16.90
N PHE A 31 -4.13 -10.61 16.98
CA PHE A 31 -5.23 -11.39 17.54
C PHE A 31 -5.02 -11.75 19.02
N MET A 32 -3.97 -11.24 19.66
CA MET A 32 -3.67 -11.53 21.06
C MET A 32 -3.72 -10.30 21.96
N PHE A 33 -2.91 -9.27 21.67
CA PHE A 33 -2.71 -8.15 22.60
C PHE A 33 -3.67 -7.00 22.36
N ASN A 34 -4.22 -6.88 21.15
CA ASN A 34 -5.21 -5.86 20.84
C ASN A 34 -6.62 -6.31 21.27
N PRO A 35 -7.27 -5.65 22.25
CA PRO A 35 -8.57 -6.09 22.77
C PRO A 35 -9.70 -6.00 21.74
N LEU A 36 -9.60 -5.11 20.75
CA LEU A 36 -10.61 -4.95 19.70
C LEU A 36 -10.56 -6.05 18.65
N THR A 37 -9.37 -6.63 18.45
CA THR A 37 -9.13 -7.67 17.45
C THR A 37 -8.77 -9.02 18.06
N SER A 38 -8.78 -9.14 19.39
CA SER A 38 -8.44 -10.36 20.12
C SER A 38 -9.40 -11.50 19.81
N VAL A 39 -8.86 -12.72 19.68
CA VAL A 39 -9.66 -13.94 19.49
C VAL A 39 -10.07 -14.64 20.79
N GLU A 40 -9.94 -13.93 21.92
CA GLU A 40 -10.44 -14.40 23.22
C GLU A 40 -11.95 -14.75 23.17
N PRO A 41 -12.40 -15.73 23.97
CA PRO A 41 -13.81 -16.08 24.05
C PRO A 41 -14.72 -14.92 24.47
N THR A 42 -15.79 -14.70 23.72
CA THR A 42 -16.86 -13.75 24.04
C THR A 42 -18.19 -14.46 24.22
N LEU A 43 -19.15 -13.77 24.84
CA LEU A 43 -20.50 -14.29 25.03
C LEU A 43 -21.14 -14.56 23.67
N ASN A 44 -21.72 -15.76 23.52
CA ASN A 44 -22.42 -16.10 22.29
C ASN A 44 -23.60 -15.16 22.06
N GLU A 45 -23.69 -14.63 20.85
CA GLU A 45 -24.95 -14.05 20.38
C GLU A 45 -26.02 -15.16 20.32
N LYS A 46 -27.30 -14.79 20.47
CA LYS A 46 -28.44 -15.71 20.60
C LYS A 46 -28.58 -16.74 19.46
N ASN A 47 -27.84 -16.61 18.37
CA ASN A 47 -27.89 -17.46 17.19
C ASN A 47 -26.75 -18.49 17.07
N GLY A 48 -25.86 -18.60 18.06
CA GLY A 48 -24.80 -19.62 18.06
C GLY A 48 -23.71 -19.42 16.99
N SER A 49 -23.68 -18.25 16.34
CA SER A 49 -22.59 -17.85 15.45
C SER A 49 -21.39 -17.37 16.25
N TYR A 50 -20.21 -17.88 15.93
CA TYR A 50 -18.94 -17.35 16.43
C TYR A 50 -18.62 -16.02 15.72
N GLU A 51 -17.87 -15.16 16.40
CA GLU A 51 -17.48 -13.85 15.86
C GLU A 51 -16.24 -14.00 14.95
N GLU A 52 -16.25 -13.32 13.80
CA GLU A 52 -15.11 -13.26 12.87
C GLU A 52 -14.51 -11.85 12.86
N ILE A 53 -13.21 -11.76 13.16
CA ILE A 53 -12.44 -10.51 13.18
C ILE A 53 -11.55 -10.48 11.94
N GLY A 54 -11.81 -9.53 11.04
CA GLY A 54 -11.09 -9.40 9.78
C GLY A 54 -9.95 -8.39 9.83
N CYS A 55 -8.75 -8.82 9.43
CA CYS A 55 -7.62 -7.98 9.07
C CYS A 55 -7.40 -8.08 7.56
N THR A 56 -7.83 -7.05 6.81
CA THR A 56 -7.72 -7.04 5.34
C THR A 56 -6.62 -6.07 4.90
N ILE A 57 -5.65 -6.59 4.15
CA ILE A 57 -4.57 -5.82 3.53
C ILE A 57 -4.76 -5.88 2.02
N ASN A 58 -5.00 -4.73 1.39
CA ASN A 58 -5.26 -4.66 -0.04
C ASN A 58 -4.12 -3.99 -0.81
N ASN A 59 -3.53 -4.73 -1.76
CA ASN A 59 -2.43 -4.27 -2.61
C ASN A 59 -1.33 -3.53 -1.84
N PRO A 60 -0.75 -4.15 -0.80
CA PRO A 60 0.35 -3.53 -0.09
C PRO A 60 1.52 -3.28 -1.05
N SER A 61 2.30 -2.25 -0.75
CA SER A 61 3.39 -1.82 -1.60
C SER A 61 4.61 -2.72 -1.47
N ILE A 62 5.56 -2.52 -2.37
CA ILE A 62 6.85 -3.19 -2.32
C ILE A 62 7.53 -2.98 -0.96
N ASN A 63 8.12 -4.04 -0.40
CA ASN A 63 8.80 -4.07 0.90
C ASN A 63 7.92 -3.87 2.14
N ASP A 64 6.65 -3.50 1.98
CA ASP A 64 5.72 -3.51 3.10
C ASP A 64 5.70 -4.92 3.71
N TYR A 65 5.37 -5.03 5.00
CA TYR A 65 5.29 -6.33 5.65
C TYR A 65 4.03 -6.45 6.49
N ILE A 66 3.55 -7.69 6.56
CA ILE A 66 2.33 -8.06 7.27
C ILE A 66 2.74 -8.94 8.43
N ALA A 67 2.48 -8.49 9.65
CA ALA A 67 2.73 -9.22 10.88
C ALA A 67 1.41 -9.78 11.42
N MET A 68 1.33 -11.09 11.57
CA MET A 68 0.23 -11.79 12.22
C MET A 68 0.71 -12.29 13.58
N ILE A 69 -0.01 -11.90 14.63
CA ILE A 69 0.21 -12.35 16.01
C ILE A 69 -0.96 -13.24 16.38
N CYS A 70 -0.69 -14.53 16.60
CA CYS A 70 -1.70 -15.52 16.98
C CYS A 70 -1.32 -16.12 18.34
N PRO A 71 -2.22 -16.15 19.34
CA PRO A 71 -1.95 -16.79 20.62
C PRO A 71 -1.58 -18.27 20.46
N LYS A 72 -0.83 -18.78 21.43
CA LYS A 72 -0.58 -20.21 21.58
C LYS A 72 -1.61 -20.85 22.50
N LYS A 73 -1.70 -22.18 22.39
CA LYS A 73 -2.52 -22.99 23.29
C LYS A 73 -2.15 -22.75 24.75
N THR A 74 -3.16 -22.41 25.54
CA THR A 74 -3.12 -22.30 27.01
C THR A 74 -4.36 -22.98 27.58
N GLU A 75 -4.33 -23.42 28.84
CA GLU A 75 -5.41 -24.24 29.42
C GLU A 75 -6.77 -23.52 29.52
N GLU A 76 -6.73 -22.19 29.55
CA GLU A 76 -7.91 -21.31 29.67
C GLU A 76 -8.35 -20.81 28.28
N LYS A 77 -8.07 -19.54 27.96
CA LYS A 77 -8.67 -18.78 26.86
C LYS A 77 -8.36 -19.25 25.44
N TYR A 78 -7.37 -20.12 25.27
CA TYR A 78 -6.85 -20.54 23.96
C TYR A 78 -6.67 -22.06 23.83
N ARG A 79 -7.42 -22.85 24.59
CA ARG A 79 -7.25 -24.31 24.69
C ARG A 79 -7.17 -25.00 23.33
N ASP A 80 -8.07 -24.63 22.43
CA ASP A 80 -8.24 -25.26 21.12
C ASP A 80 -7.85 -24.33 19.97
N ILE A 81 -6.97 -23.36 20.23
CA ILE A 81 -6.52 -22.43 19.18
C ILE A 81 -5.69 -23.13 18.10
N GLU A 82 -5.98 -22.82 16.85
CA GLU A 82 -5.31 -23.35 15.67
C GLU A 82 -4.87 -22.21 14.74
N LEU A 83 -3.58 -22.18 14.37
CA LEU A 83 -3.09 -21.37 13.26
C LEU A 83 -3.31 -22.17 11.97
N VAL A 84 -4.09 -21.65 11.02
CA VAL A 84 -4.43 -22.38 9.78
C VAL A 84 -4.11 -21.53 8.53
N PRO A 85 -3.23 -22.01 7.63
CA PRO A 85 -2.39 -23.20 7.78
C PRO A 85 -1.32 -23.02 8.87
N ALA A 86 -0.82 -24.11 9.45
CA ALA A 86 0.17 -24.07 10.54
C ALA A 86 1.44 -23.29 10.19
N ASN A 87 1.84 -23.34 8.91
CA ASN A 87 3.01 -22.66 8.36
C ASN A 87 2.65 -21.35 7.64
N CYS A 88 1.54 -20.69 8.00
CA CYS A 88 1.30 -19.33 7.55
C CYS A 88 2.53 -18.44 7.83
N PHE A 89 3.07 -17.63 6.92
CA PHE A 89 2.64 -17.36 5.54
C PHE A 89 3.38 -18.19 4.45
N GLU A 90 4.28 -19.11 4.80
CA GLU A 90 4.92 -19.99 3.80
C GLU A 90 3.87 -20.80 3.02
N SER A 91 2.82 -21.21 3.73
CA SER A 91 1.61 -21.80 3.18
C SER A 91 0.39 -20.93 3.50
N HIS A 92 -0.59 -20.87 2.60
CA HIS A 92 -1.80 -20.06 2.74
C HIS A 92 -3.02 -20.78 2.14
N LEU A 93 -4.20 -20.21 2.35
CA LEU A 93 -5.46 -20.65 1.74
C LEU A 93 -5.93 -19.65 0.69
N TYR A 94 -6.68 -20.11 -0.31
CA TYR A 94 -7.40 -19.23 -1.25
C TYR A 94 -8.85 -18.97 -0.86
N SER A 95 -9.35 -19.65 0.18
CA SER A 95 -10.65 -19.38 0.77
C SER A 95 -10.54 -19.49 2.29
N PRO A 96 -11.13 -18.54 3.04
CA PRO A 96 -11.05 -18.50 4.49
C PRO A 96 -11.76 -19.68 5.17
N TYR A 97 -12.58 -20.45 4.45
CA TYR A 97 -13.37 -21.56 4.99
C TYR A 97 -12.81 -22.94 4.64
N LYS A 98 -11.71 -23.01 3.90
CA LYS A 98 -11.06 -24.29 3.54
C LYS A 98 -10.15 -24.81 4.66
N SER A 99 -10.10 -26.13 4.83
CA SER A 99 -9.20 -26.79 5.78
C SER A 99 -7.73 -26.71 5.35
N GLN A 100 -6.81 -27.04 6.26
CA GLN A 100 -5.37 -27.10 5.99
C GLN A 100 -5.01 -28.01 4.81
N SER A 101 -5.78 -29.06 4.53
CA SER A 101 -5.57 -29.93 3.36
C SER A 101 -5.68 -29.23 1.99
N ASN A 102 -6.18 -27.99 1.95
CA ASN A 102 -6.24 -27.15 0.75
C ASN A 102 -5.16 -26.05 0.75
N GLU A 103 -4.11 -26.19 1.58
CA GLU A 103 -3.02 -25.23 1.63
C GLU A 103 -2.29 -25.15 0.29
N ASN A 104 -1.82 -23.94 0.00
CA ASN A 104 -1.00 -23.64 -1.16
C ASN A 104 0.26 -22.94 -0.68
N TYR A 105 1.37 -23.16 -1.37
CA TYR A 105 2.66 -22.60 -1.01
C TYR A 105 2.93 -21.32 -1.80
N VAL A 106 3.61 -20.36 -1.17
CA VAL A 106 3.89 -19.04 -1.77
C VAL A 106 4.80 -19.10 -3.00
N ASP A 107 5.66 -20.10 -3.10
CA ASP A 107 6.52 -20.36 -4.26
C ASP A 107 5.72 -20.65 -5.54
N LYS A 108 4.57 -21.32 -5.45
CA LYS A 108 3.67 -21.59 -6.59
C LYS A 108 3.11 -20.32 -7.25
N ILE A 109 3.07 -19.21 -6.53
CA ILE A 109 2.64 -17.89 -7.04
C ILE A 109 3.84 -16.96 -7.32
N GLY A 110 5.06 -17.52 -7.36
CA GLY A 110 6.29 -16.82 -7.72
C GLY A 110 6.91 -16.01 -6.58
N ILE A 111 6.62 -16.35 -5.32
CA ILE A 111 7.11 -15.62 -4.14
C ILE A 111 8.13 -16.48 -3.40
N GLU A 112 9.30 -15.91 -3.12
CA GLU A 112 10.36 -16.63 -2.42
C GLU A 112 9.97 -16.95 -0.97
N LYS A 113 10.19 -18.20 -0.54
CA LYS A 113 9.88 -18.66 0.82
C LYS A 113 10.53 -17.82 1.92
N LYS A 114 11.72 -17.26 1.66
CA LYS A 114 12.46 -16.41 2.62
C LYS A 114 11.70 -15.14 3.03
N LEU A 115 10.70 -14.74 2.25
CA LEU A 115 9.82 -13.60 2.55
C LEU A 115 8.72 -13.95 3.56
N ALA A 116 8.53 -15.23 3.88
CA ALA A 116 7.69 -15.70 4.97
C ALA A 116 8.58 -16.06 6.17
N ILE A 117 8.50 -15.26 7.23
CA ILE A 117 9.30 -15.42 8.44
C ILE A 117 8.39 -15.92 9.56
N SER A 118 8.83 -16.96 10.25
CA SER A 118 8.10 -17.56 11.35
C SER A 118 8.95 -17.51 12.61
N LYS A 119 8.40 -16.94 13.69
CA LYS A 119 9.04 -16.91 15.00
C LYS A 119 8.06 -17.30 16.08
N SER A 120 8.47 -18.23 16.93
CA SER A 120 7.65 -18.75 18.01
C SER A 120 8.10 -18.15 19.34
N PHE A 121 7.15 -17.60 20.11
CA PHE A 121 7.38 -17.05 21.45
C PHE A 121 6.69 -17.90 22.51
N LYS A 122 6.85 -17.57 23.80
CA LYS A 122 6.26 -18.35 24.90
C LYS A 122 4.72 -18.45 24.77
N ASN A 123 4.06 -17.33 24.50
CA ASN A 123 2.60 -17.23 24.56
C ASN A 123 1.92 -17.00 23.20
N PHE A 124 2.70 -16.81 22.13
CA PHE A 124 2.18 -16.53 20.79
C PHE A 124 3.15 -16.98 19.70
N ASP A 125 2.63 -17.06 18.50
CA ASP A 125 3.38 -17.19 17.26
C ASP A 125 3.32 -15.87 16.48
N LEU A 126 4.48 -15.41 16.03
CA LEU A 126 4.63 -14.27 15.12
C LEU A 126 4.91 -14.81 13.71
N ARG A 127 4.04 -14.47 12.77
CA ARG A 127 4.22 -14.76 11.34
C ARG A 127 4.36 -13.45 10.60
N ILE A 128 5.43 -13.29 9.82
CA ILE A 128 5.67 -12.10 9.02
C ILE A 128 5.70 -12.50 7.56
N PHE A 129 5.03 -11.70 6.72
CA PHE A 129 5.10 -11.82 5.26
C PHE A 129 5.58 -10.49 4.67
N VAL A 130 6.75 -10.53 4.03
CA VAL A 130 7.31 -9.38 3.32
C VAL A 130 6.76 -9.39 1.89
N ILE A 131 6.20 -8.26 1.46
CA ILE A 131 5.59 -8.17 0.14
C ILE A 131 6.65 -8.28 -0.95
N PRO A 132 6.49 -9.25 -1.87
CA PRO A 132 7.46 -9.46 -2.93
C PRO A 132 7.44 -8.32 -3.94
N ASN A 133 8.56 -8.21 -4.64
CA ASN A 133 8.76 -7.23 -5.70
C ASN A 133 8.04 -7.62 -6.99
N ILE A 134 7.90 -8.93 -7.23
CA ILE A 134 7.32 -9.53 -8.43
C ILE A 134 6.53 -10.76 -7.98
N TYR A 135 5.35 -10.96 -8.56
CA TYR A 135 4.57 -12.19 -8.46
C TYR A 135 3.77 -12.39 -9.75
N ASN A 136 3.51 -13.65 -10.11
CA ASN A 136 3.06 -14.01 -11.46
C ASN A 136 1.53 -14.06 -11.61
N GLN A 137 0.75 -13.91 -10.53
CA GLN A 137 -0.70 -14.08 -10.54
C GLN A 137 -1.40 -13.14 -9.56
N ASN A 138 -2.55 -12.58 -9.97
CA ASN A 138 -3.45 -11.92 -9.03
C ASN A 138 -4.03 -12.95 -8.06
N LYS A 139 -3.88 -12.75 -6.76
CA LYS A 139 -4.30 -13.70 -5.73
C LYS A 139 -4.81 -13.00 -4.48
N THR A 140 -5.76 -13.66 -3.82
CA THR A 140 -6.09 -13.34 -2.43
C THR A 140 -5.65 -14.52 -1.58
N ILE A 141 -4.78 -14.27 -0.61
CA ILE A 141 -4.27 -15.28 0.31
C ILE A 141 -4.88 -15.06 1.69
N TYR A 142 -5.18 -16.17 2.35
CA TYR A 142 -5.81 -16.19 3.67
C TYR A 142 -4.98 -16.99 4.66
N CYS A 143 -4.91 -16.49 5.87
CA CYS A 143 -4.54 -17.23 7.06
C CYS A 143 -5.53 -16.94 8.17
N ARG A 144 -5.70 -17.87 9.11
CA ARG A 144 -6.56 -17.68 10.28
C ARG A 144 -5.87 -18.06 11.57
N CYS A 145 -6.25 -17.36 12.63
CA CYS A 145 -6.07 -17.77 14.01
C CYS A 145 -7.45 -18.19 14.52
N ASP A 146 -7.71 -19.49 14.57
CA ASP A 146 -9.04 -20.07 14.81
C ASP A 146 -9.13 -20.54 16.26
N ASN A 147 -9.90 -19.83 17.09
CA ASN A 147 -10.14 -20.19 18.48
C ASN A 147 -11.58 -20.68 18.71
N LYS A 148 -12.37 -20.93 17.65
CA LYS A 148 -13.82 -21.17 17.76
C LYS A 148 -14.21 -22.42 18.57
N LYS A 149 -13.27 -23.36 18.72
CA LYS A 149 -13.48 -24.60 19.47
C LYS A 149 -13.30 -24.40 20.98
N THR A 150 -12.66 -23.31 21.40
CA THR A 150 -12.49 -22.99 22.82
C THR A 150 -13.81 -22.46 23.36
N GLU A 151 -14.44 -23.25 24.23
CA GLU A 151 -15.72 -22.93 24.87
C GLU A 151 -15.58 -22.94 26.39
N GLU A 152 -16.14 -21.93 27.06
CA GLU A 152 -16.23 -21.92 28.53
C GLU A 152 -17.70 -21.81 28.94
N LYS A 153 -18.11 -22.67 29.89
CA LYS A 153 -19.41 -22.56 30.55
C LYS A 153 -19.25 -21.68 31.79
N LYS A 154 -19.85 -20.49 31.79
CA LYS A 154 -19.97 -19.70 33.02
C LYS A 154 -21.18 -20.16 33.82
N GLU A 155 -21.12 -20.01 35.14
CA GLU A 155 -22.06 -20.52 36.15
C GLU A 155 -23.55 -20.14 35.92
N ASN A 156 -23.85 -19.20 35.02
CA ASN A 156 -25.20 -18.70 34.71
C ASN A 156 -25.71 -19.05 33.30
N PHE A 157 -25.43 -20.26 32.78
CA PHE A 157 -25.84 -20.74 31.44
C PHE A 157 -25.33 -19.93 30.22
N ASN A 158 -24.55 -18.89 30.46
CA ASN A 158 -23.91 -18.11 29.41
C ASN A 158 -22.65 -18.82 28.92
N LYS A 159 -22.73 -19.37 27.69
CA LYS A 159 -21.62 -20.00 26.98
C LYS A 159 -20.79 -18.91 26.30
N THR A 160 -19.47 -18.92 26.53
CA THR A 160 -18.53 -18.15 25.73
C THR A 160 -17.90 -19.05 24.67
N THR A 161 -17.61 -18.49 23.50
CA THR A 161 -16.93 -19.20 22.41
C THR A 161 -15.81 -18.31 21.88
N GLY A 162 -14.64 -18.91 21.61
CA GLY A 162 -13.54 -18.21 20.95
C GLY A 162 -13.91 -17.70 19.57
N LYS A 163 -13.15 -16.72 19.09
CA LYS A 163 -13.39 -16.07 17.80
C LYS A 163 -12.47 -16.61 16.71
N ILE A 164 -12.70 -16.21 15.48
CA ILE A 164 -11.77 -16.43 14.37
C ILE A 164 -11.13 -15.11 13.97
N GLY A 165 -9.81 -15.03 14.04
CA GLY A 165 -9.02 -13.95 13.48
C GLY A 165 -8.64 -14.28 12.04
N LEU A 166 -9.07 -13.48 11.06
CA LEU A 166 -8.83 -13.71 9.64
C LEU A 166 -7.86 -12.68 9.08
N VAL A 167 -6.72 -13.13 8.55
CA VAL A 167 -5.85 -12.31 7.71
C VAL A 167 -6.21 -12.55 6.24
N LYS A 168 -6.54 -11.48 5.54
CA LYS A 168 -6.83 -11.47 4.10
C LYS A 168 -5.86 -10.53 3.40
N ILE A 169 -5.00 -11.07 2.53
CA ILE A 169 -4.05 -10.27 1.76
C ILE A 169 -4.43 -10.37 0.30
N ILE A 170 -4.72 -9.23 -0.33
CA ILE A 170 -5.10 -9.13 -1.73
C ILE A 170 -3.90 -8.59 -2.53
N LEU A 171 -3.44 -9.37 -3.52
CA LEU A 171 -2.31 -9.06 -4.41
C LEU A 171 -2.83 -9.00 -5.85
N ASN A 172 -3.12 -7.80 -6.39
CA ASN A 172 -3.73 -7.60 -7.71
C ASN A 172 -2.79 -6.95 -8.76
N ASN A 173 -1.49 -6.94 -8.53
CA ASN A 173 -0.49 -6.35 -9.42
C ASN A 173 0.34 -7.42 -10.13
N LYS A 174 -0.23 -8.00 -11.19
CA LYS A 174 0.47 -8.90 -12.10
C LYS A 174 1.40 -8.11 -13.03
N ASN A 175 2.70 -8.10 -12.76
CA ASN A 175 3.68 -7.57 -13.70
C ASN A 175 4.35 -8.71 -14.49
N ASN A 176 3.84 -9.00 -15.69
CA ASN A 176 4.37 -10.08 -16.53
C ASN A 176 5.63 -9.70 -17.30
N LYS A 177 5.93 -8.40 -17.37
CA LYS A 177 7.10 -7.86 -18.07
C LYS A 177 7.73 -6.76 -17.21
N PRO A 178 8.30 -7.13 -16.06
CA PRO A 178 8.98 -6.18 -15.20
C PRO A 178 10.10 -5.48 -15.97
N LYS A 179 10.26 -4.17 -15.72
CA LYS A 179 11.39 -3.42 -16.25
C LYS A 179 12.65 -3.83 -15.49
N VAL A 180 13.39 -4.78 -16.04
CA VAL A 180 14.60 -5.34 -15.41
C VAL A 180 15.84 -4.77 -16.08
N ILE A 181 16.70 -4.13 -15.30
CA ILE A 181 18.04 -3.72 -15.69
C ILE A 181 18.98 -4.82 -15.18
N ASP A 182 19.41 -5.69 -16.10
CA ASP A 182 20.37 -6.75 -15.78
C ASP A 182 21.81 -6.26 -16.00
N LEU A 183 22.59 -6.28 -14.92
CA LEU A 183 23.99 -5.87 -14.88
C LEU A 183 24.94 -7.06 -14.68
N THR A 184 24.43 -8.29 -14.69
CA THR A 184 25.21 -9.52 -14.49
C THR A 184 26.07 -9.90 -15.70
N GLY A 185 25.78 -9.36 -16.89
CA GLY A 185 26.53 -9.62 -18.11
C GLY A 185 25.96 -10.72 -19.01
N GLU A 186 24.82 -11.32 -18.63
CA GLU A 186 24.04 -12.18 -19.53
C GLU A 186 23.20 -11.29 -20.47
N ASN A 187 23.54 -11.26 -21.76
CA ASN A 187 22.87 -10.47 -22.80
C ASN A 187 21.37 -10.81 -22.95
N LYS A 188 20.51 -10.18 -22.14
CA LYS A 188 19.08 -9.99 -22.41
C LYS A 188 18.66 -8.56 -22.03
N LEU A 189 19.28 -7.57 -22.67
CA LEU A 189 18.91 -6.15 -22.61
C LEU A 189 18.12 -5.76 -23.88
N SER A 190 17.13 -6.55 -24.29
CA SER A 190 16.46 -6.35 -25.59
C SER A 190 15.47 -5.17 -25.67
N ASP A 191 15.17 -4.47 -24.56
CA ASP A 191 14.01 -3.56 -24.55
C ASP A 191 14.33 -2.10 -24.12
N PHE A 192 15.60 -1.70 -24.04
CA PHE A 192 15.97 -0.34 -23.60
C PHE A 192 16.64 0.48 -24.71
N GLU A 193 16.12 1.67 -24.97
CA GLU A 193 16.77 2.75 -25.74
C GLU A 193 18.02 3.24 -24.99
N ILE A 194 19.09 2.43 -25.00
CA ILE A 194 20.38 2.76 -24.40
C ILE A 194 21.14 3.63 -25.39
N THR A 195 21.14 4.93 -25.13
CA THR A 195 22.01 5.88 -25.82
C THR A 195 23.29 6.05 -25.00
N ARG A 196 24.37 5.38 -25.44
CA ARG A 196 25.80 5.45 -25.01
C ARG A 196 26.32 4.21 -24.24
N SER A 197 27.66 4.17 -24.16
CA SER A 197 28.53 2.99 -24.02
C SER A 197 28.22 2.05 -22.83
N ILE A 198 28.88 0.88 -22.84
CA ILE A 198 28.74 -0.24 -21.90
C ILE A 198 28.81 0.17 -20.42
N PHE A 199 29.48 1.29 -20.09
CA PHE A 199 29.78 1.73 -18.72
C PHE A 199 28.99 2.94 -18.21
N ASP A 200 28.35 3.73 -19.10
CA ASP A 200 27.56 4.92 -18.74
C ASP A 200 26.17 4.81 -19.37
N LYS A 201 25.16 4.45 -18.56
CA LYS A 201 23.79 4.24 -19.03
C LYS A 201 22.88 5.37 -18.56
N ILE A 202 22.19 6.03 -19.49
CA ILE A 202 21.11 6.96 -19.17
C ILE A 202 19.79 6.20 -19.30
N ILE A 203 18.97 6.23 -18.25
CA ILE A 203 17.69 5.54 -18.20
C ILE A 203 16.60 6.57 -17.98
N LYS A 204 15.71 6.68 -18.95
CA LYS A 204 14.46 7.45 -18.80
C LYS A 204 13.53 6.68 -17.86
N ILE A 205 13.05 7.37 -16.84
CA ILE A 205 12.16 6.82 -15.83
C ILE A 205 10.81 7.51 -15.89
N ASN A 206 9.76 6.78 -15.49
CA ASN A 206 8.40 7.32 -15.43
C ASN A 206 7.87 7.36 -14.00
N GLU A 207 6.90 8.22 -13.74
CA GLU A 207 6.18 8.28 -12.48
C GLU A 207 5.52 6.94 -12.15
N ASN A 208 5.57 6.56 -10.87
CA ASN A 208 5.03 5.31 -10.31
C ASN A 208 5.52 4.02 -11.02
N GLU A 209 6.61 4.10 -11.78
CA GLU A 209 7.21 2.94 -12.42
C GLU A 209 8.01 2.13 -11.40
N ILE A 210 7.93 0.79 -11.51
CA ILE A 210 8.79 -0.12 -10.76
C ILE A 210 9.95 -0.55 -11.64
N ILE A 211 11.16 -0.33 -11.17
CA ILE A 211 12.40 -0.71 -11.84
C ILE A 211 13.12 -1.75 -10.99
N HIS A 212 13.52 -2.84 -11.63
CA HIS A 212 14.23 -3.94 -10.98
C HIS A 212 15.67 -3.94 -11.46
N PHE A 213 16.63 -3.94 -10.52
CA PHE A 213 18.05 -4.03 -10.81
C PHE A 213 18.53 -5.40 -10.39
N ARG A 214 19.17 -6.11 -11.33
CA ARG A 214 19.87 -7.36 -11.06
C ARG A 214 21.36 -7.11 -11.23
N TYR A 215 22.16 -7.53 -10.27
CA TYR A 215 23.61 -7.30 -10.24
C TYR A 215 24.36 -8.53 -9.71
N PRO A 216 25.66 -8.68 -10.00
CA PRO A 216 26.48 -9.74 -9.44
C PRO A 216 26.53 -9.71 -7.91
N GLU A 217 26.80 -10.86 -7.28
CA GLU A 217 27.08 -10.90 -5.84
C GLU A 217 28.25 -10.00 -5.44
N ASN A 218 28.23 -9.48 -4.21
CA ASN A 218 29.25 -8.59 -3.63
C ASN A 218 29.42 -7.24 -4.34
N THR A 219 28.36 -6.76 -5.01
CA THR A 219 28.33 -5.44 -5.62
C THR A 219 28.07 -4.34 -4.59
N GLU A 220 28.89 -3.27 -4.61
CA GLU A 220 28.63 -2.04 -3.85
C GLU A 220 27.84 -1.05 -4.72
N ILE A 221 26.81 -0.41 -4.14
CA ILE A 221 25.97 0.58 -4.85
C ILE A 221 26.08 1.92 -4.12
N LYS A 222 26.46 2.96 -4.85
CA LYS A 222 26.50 4.36 -4.38
C LYS A 222 25.54 5.20 -5.20
N SER A 223 24.90 6.17 -4.56
CA SER A 223 23.99 7.11 -5.22
C SER A 223 24.45 8.55 -4.98
N LYS A 224 24.18 9.42 -5.94
CA LYS A 224 24.48 10.85 -5.91
C LYS A 224 23.39 11.63 -6.66
N GLU A 225 23.02 12.81 -6.16
CA GLU A 225 21.99 13.68 -6.77
C GLU A 225 20.61 12.99 -6.89
N CYS A 226 20.26 12.13 -5.92
CA CYS A 226 19.00 11.38 -5.91
C CYS A 226 17.95 11.95 -4.95
N ASP A 227 18.23 13.06 -4.28
CA ASP A 227 17.36 13.66 -3.25
C ASP A 227 15.99 14.11 -3.80
N ASN A 228 15.91 14.35 -5.12
CA ASN A 228 14.67 14.74 -5.80
C ASN A 228 13.70 13.57 -6.00
N LEU A 229 14.12 12.32 -5.78
CA LEU A 229 13.29 11.11 -5.86
C LEU A 229 12.53 10.84 -4.54
N ILE A 230 11.81 11.85 -4.05
CA ILE A 230 11.07 11.85 -2.78
C ILE A 230 9.96 10.79 -2.80
N ASN A 231 9.78 10.02 -1.72
CA ASN A 231 8.81 8.90 -1.62
C ASN A 231 9.14 7.67 -2.50
N THR A 232 10.38 7.54 -3.00
CA THR A 232 10.81 6.29 -3.64
C THR A 232 10.79 5.14 -2.63
N LYS A 233 10.14 4.04 -2.97
CA LYS A 233 10.17 2.82 -2.15
C LYS A 233 11.20 1.83 -2.69
N PHE A 234 11.97 1.25 -1.78
CA PHE A 234 12.97 0.23 -2.10
C PHE A 234 12.53 -1.13 -1.56
N SER A 235 12.76 -2.19 -2.33
CA SER A 235 12.66 -3.56 -1.82
C SER A 235 13.73 -3.86 -0.78
N LEU A 236 13.49 -4.87 0.06
CA LEU A 236 14.55 -5.50 0.85
C LEU A 236 15.70 -5.91 -0.11
N PRO A 237 16.90 -5.33 0.05
CA PRO A 237 18.01 -5.64 -0.84
C PRO A 237 18.45 -7.09 -0.62
N THR A 238 18.74 -7.78 -1.71
CA THR A 238 19.41 -9.09 -1.69
C THR A 238 20.80 -8.95 -2.28
N ASN A 239 21.64 -9.99 -2.20
CA ASN A 239 23.01 -9.92 -2.72
C ASN A 239 23.09 -9.69 -4.24
N THR A 240 22.01 -9.91 -4.99
CA THR A 240 21.99 -9.85 -6.45
C THR A 240 20.84 -9.03 -7.04
N TYR A 241 19.99 -8.45 -6.20
CA TYR A 241 18.74 -7.87 -6.67
C TYR A 241 18.18 -6.81 -5.72
N ILE A 242 17.72 -5.69 -6.29
CA ILE A 242 16.90 -4.67 -5.63
C ILE A 242 15.84 -4.16 -6.60
N SER A 243 14.70 -3.74 -6.08
CA SER A 243 13.64 -3.08 -6.84
C SER A 243 13.37 -1.72 -6.23
N LEU A 244 13.04 -0.76 -7.08
CA LEU A 244 12.59 0.56 -6.67
C LEU A 244 11.23 0.85 -7.31
N ARG A 245 10.31 1.41 -6.53
CA ARG A 245 9.10 2.04 -7.05
C ARG A 245 9.30 3.54 -7.00
N LEU A 246 9.18 4.16 -8.15
CA LEU A 246 9.32 5.60 -8.28
C LEU A 246 8.10 6.35 -7.73
N PRO A 247 8.26 7.61 -7.36
CA PRO A 247 7.19 8.45 -6.85
C PRO A 247 6.07 8.63 -7.88
N THR A 248 4.85 8.88 -7.41
CA THR A 248 3.70 9.17 -8.29
C THR A 248 3.80 10.52 -9.01
N VAL A 249 4.68 11.42 -8.57
CA VAL A 249 4.91 12.74 -9.16
C VAL A 249 6.38 13.13 -9.02
N PHE A 250 6.96 13.75 -10.04
CA PHE A 250 8.30 14.34 -9.98
C PHE A 250 8.21 15.85 -9.72
N LEU A 251 8.53 16.28 -8.49
CA LEU A 251 8.44 17.69 -8.09
C LEU A 251 9.54 18.58 -8.71
N SER A 252 10.58 17.97 -9.28
CA SER A 252 11.68 18.63 -9.98
C SER A 252 12.26 17.66 -11.02
N ASN A 253 13.14 18.17 -11.88
CA ASN A 253 13.87 17.31 -12.82
C ASN A 253 14.74 16.31 -12.04
N ILE A 254 14.72 15.07 -12.48
CA ILE A 254 15.49 13.98 -11.91
C ILE A 254 16.78 13.79 -12.71
N ASN A 255 17.91 13.77 -12.00
CA ASN A 255 19.23 13.45 -12.54
C ASN A 255 20.03 12.60 -11.53
N CYS A 256 19.40 11.51 -11.07
CA CYS A 256 19.95 10.64 -10.04
C CYS A 256 21.05 9.75 -10.64
N LYS A 257 22.26 9.84 -10.11
CA LYS A 257 23.42 9.06 -10.54
C LYS A 257 23.64 7.90 -9.58
N ILE A 258 23.79 6.70 -10.12
CA ILE A 258 24.03 5.46 -9.39
C ILE A 258 25.35 4.89 -9.89
N GLU A 259 26.34 4.78 -9.01
CA GLU A 259 27.60 4.07 -9.26
C GLU A 259 27.48 2.66 -8.70
N ILE A 260 27.79 1.68 -9.53
CA ILE A 260 27.71 0.26 -9.22
C ILE A 260 29.11 -0.33 -9.37
N ILE A 261 29.70 -0.72 -8.24
CA ILE A 261 31.08 -1.20 -8.14
C ILE A 261 31.03 -2.71 -7.97
N ILE A 262 31.33 -3.44 -9.05
CA ILE A 262 31.41 -4.91 -9.05
C ILE A 262 32.82 -5.35 -8.64
N SER A 263 33.83 -4.60 -9.09
CA SER A 263 35.22 -4.70 -8.63
C SER A 263 35.92 -3.36 -8.88
N GLU A 264 37.12 -3.17 -8.33
CA GLU A 264 37.90 -1.94 -8.59
C GLU A 264 38.09 -1.65 -10.08
N LYS A 265 38.13 -2.70 -10.92
CA LYS A 265 38.30 -2.62 -12.38
C LYS A 265 36.97 -2.60 -13.15
N LYS A 266 35.82 -2.85 -12.50
CA LYS A 266 34.51 -2.92 -13.15
C LYS A 266 33.50 -2.07 -12.38
N LYS A 267 33.35 -0.84 -12.86
CA LYS A 267 32.38 0.14 -12.37
C LYS A 267 31.37 0.45 -13.48
N ILE A 268 30.10 0.54 -13.12
CA ILE A 268 29.00 0.91 -14.02
C ILE A 268 28.33 2.14 -13.44
N PHE A 269 28.14 3.17 -14.26
CA PHE A 269 27.40 4.36 -13.88
C PHE A 269 26.05 4.38 -14.59
N ILE A 270 24.98 4.59 -13.82
CA ILE A 270 23.61 4.70 -14.30
C ILE A 270 23.09 6.07 -13.92
N THR A 271 22.56 6.81 -14.88
CA THR A 271 21.86 8.07 -14.61
C THR A 271 20.37 7.88 -14.88
N LEU A 272 19.56 7.90 -13.82
CA LEU A 272 18.11 7.95 -13.92
C LEU A 272 17.69 9.40 -14.23
N LYS A 273 16.94 9.57 -15.32
CA LYS A 273 16.47 10.88 -15.80
C LYS A 273 14.97 10.92 -16.01
N ALA A 274 14.37 12.01 -15.54
CA ALA A 274 12.99 12.39 -15.85
C ALA A 274 12.83 13.90 -15.73
N ASP A 275 11.92 14.45 -16.51
CA ASP A 275 11.51 15.84 -16.37
C ASP A 275 10.52 15.97 -15.20
N LYS A 276 10.47 17.17 -14.61
CA LYS A 276 9.45 17.53 -13.64
C LYS A 276 8.05 17.31 -14.24
N THR A 277 7.11 16.84 -13.42
CA THR A 277 5.69 16.75 -13.82
C THR A 277 5.18 18.11 -14.26
N GLU A 278 4.70 18.20 -15.51
CA GLU A 278 4.22 19.46 -16.08
C GLU A 278 2.91 19.91 -15.43
N TYR A 279 1.95 19.00 -15.26
CA TYR A 279 0.62 19.31 -14.75
C TYR A 279 0.14 18.27 -13.75
N ILE A 280 -0.41 18.75 -12.64
CA ILE A 280 -1.11 17.91 -11.67
C ILE A 280 -2.60 18.23 -11.76
N ASP A 281 -3.44 17.20 -11.87
CA ASP A 281 -4.88 17.42 -11.81
C ASP A 281 -5.25 17.91 -10.41
N GLY A 282 -5.88 19.08 -10.31
CA GLY A 282 -5.98 19.73 -9.02
C GLY A 282 -6.77 21.01 -9.06
N CYS A 283 -6.79 21.71 -7.93
CA CYS A 283 -7.50 22.97 -7.75
C CYS A 283 -6.53 24.04 -7.22
N ASP A 284 -6.18 25.02 -8.05
CA ASP A 284 -5.45 26.22 -7.62
C ASP A 284 -6.46 27.32 -7.22
N PHE A 285 -6.59 27.61 -5.93
CA PHE A 285 -7.50 28.67 -5.46
C PHE A 285 -6.87 30.08 -5.53
N THR A 286 -5.68 30.21 -6.12
CA THR A 286 -4.95 31.47 -6.32
C THR A 286 -4.94 31.94 -7.77
N LYS A 287 -5.35 31.10 -8.72
CA LYS A 287 -5.27 31.34 -10.17
C LYS A 287 -6.51 30.83 -10.90
N PRO A 288 -6.86 31.39 -12.07
CA PRO A 288 -7.95 30.87 -12.90
C PRO A 288 -7.59 29.54 -13.57
N TYR A 289 -8.58 28.93 -14.24
CA TYR A 289 -8.40 27.66 -14.96
C TYR A 289 -7.26 27.72 -15.98
N GLY A 290 -6.42 26.70 -16.02
CA GLY A 290 -5.28 26.62 -16.94
C GLY A 290 -4.06 27.46 -16.54
N GLU A 291 -4.17 28.28 -15.49
CA GLU A 291 -3.06 29.04 -14.93
C GLU A 291 -2.61 28.44 -13.60
N GLY A 292 -1.35 28.04 -13.49
CA GLY A 292 -0.77 27.52 -12.24
C GLY A 292 -0.29 26.09 -12.32
N ILE A 293 0.07 25.52 -11.16
CA ILE A 293 0.60 24.16 -11.05
C ILE A 293 -0.48 23.08 -11.13
N PHE A 294 -1.74 23.47 -10.87
CA PHE A 294 -2.90 22.60 -10.92
C PHE A 294 -3.80 23.00 -12.10
N LYS A 295 -4.26 22.00 -12.85
CA LYS A 295 -5.01 22.22 -14.10
C LYS A 295 -6.30 23.04 -13.92
N ASN A 296 -7.04 22.79 -12.85
CA ASN A 296 -8.25 23.54 -12.54
C ASN A 296 -7.93 24.62 -11.52
N GLY A 297 -8.67 25.72 -11.55
CA GLY A 297 -8.46 26.80 -10.60
C GLY A 297 -9.50 27.90 -10.71
N PHE A 298 -9.65 28.65 -9.62
CA PHE A 298 -10.33 29.94 -9.59
C PHE A 298 -9.81 30.74 -8.40
N ILE A 299 -9.74 32.06 -8.51
CA ILE A 299 -9.34 32.92 -7.41
C ILE A 299 -10.46 32.90 -6.34
N LEU A 300 -10.16 32.46 -5.12
CA LEU A 300 -11.15 32.36 -4.05
C LEU A 300 -11.86 33.70 -3.76
N ASN A 301 -11.15 34.82 -3.86
CA ASN A 301 -11.74 36.13 -3.60
C ASN A 301 -12.79 36.52 -4.64
N ASN A 302 -12.78 35.89 -5.83
CA ASN A 302 -13.66 36.23 -6.94
C ASN A 302 -14.95 35.40 -6.97
N ILE A 303 -15.16 34.49 -6.01
CA ILE A 303 -16.41 33.74 -5.88
C ILE A 303 -17.36 34.42 -4.91
N ASN A 304 -18.65 34.14 -5.05
CA ASN A 304 -19.70 34.68 -4.18
C ASN A 304 -19.66 34.00 -2.80
N ASN A 305 -20.11 32.75 -2.73
CA ASN A 305 -20.18 31.97 -1.48
C ASN A 305 -19.31 30.72 -1.58
N GLU A 306 -19.77 29.71 -2.33
CA GLU A 306 -19.08 28.43 -2.47
C GLU A 306 -18.88 28.09 -3.94
N LYS A 307 -17.73 27.48 -4.25
CA LYS A 307 -17.48 26.90 -5.56
C LYS A 307 -16.72 25.59 -5.44
N ILE A 308 -17.19 24.57 -6.16
CA ILE A 308 -16.59 23.22 -6.16
C ILE A 308 -15.71 23.06 -7.40
N CYS A 309 -14.52 22.50 -7.19
CA CYS A 309 -13.59 22.02 -8.19
C CYS A 309 -13.45 20.51 -8.04
N THR A 310 -13.87 19.75 -9.05
CA THR A 310 -13.90 18.28 -9.00
C THR A 310 -12.74 17.68 -9.79
N VAL A 311 -12.00 16.76 -9.17
CA VAL A 311 -10.94 15.97 -9.77
C VAL A 311 -11.30 14.49 -9.72
N ASN A 312 -10.96 13.74 -10.77
CA ASN A 312 -11.19 12.30 -10.82
C ASN A 312 -9.85 11.57 -10.82
N ILE A 313 -9.65 10.65 -9.88
CA ILE A 313 -8.51 9.72 -9.88
C ILE A 313 -8.91 8.48 -10.68
N ASN A 314 -8.24 8.29 -11.81
CA ASN A 314 -8.51 7.21 -12.75
C ASN A 314 -7.22 6.48 -13.14
N PHE A 315 -7.01 5.34 -12.51
CA PHE A 315 -5.88 4.43 -12.75
C PHE A 315 -5.76 3.94 -14.20
N LYS A 316 -6.87 3.82 -14.96
CA LYS A 316 -6.81 3.42 -16.39
C LYS A 316 -6.22 4.51 -17.26
N LYS A 317 -6.46 5.78 -16.90
CA LYS A 317 -5.93 6.96 -17.61
C LYS A 317 -4.58 7.42 -17.03
N LYS A 318 -3.96 6.63 -16.14
CA LYS A 318 -2.74 6.96 -15.38
C LYS A 318 -2.83 8.28 -14.59
N ASN A 319 -4.05 8.77 -14.34
CA ASN A 319 -4.28 9.93 -13.50
C ASN A 319 -4.44 9.45 -12.06
N ILE A 320 -3.32 9.41 -11.35
CA ILE A 320 -3.19 8.84 -10.01
C ILE A 320 -2.74 9.87 -8.97
N VAL A 321 -2.71 11.14 -9.33
CA VAL A 321 -2.25 12.24 -8.47
C VAL A 321 -3.29 13.34 -8.49
N ALA A 322 -3.56 13.92 -7.32
CA ALA A 322 -4.33 15.15 -7.23
C ALA A 322 -3.66 16.17 -6.31
N GLY A 323 -3.99 17.45 -6.44
CA GLY A 323 -3.52 18.43 -5.47
C GLY A 323 -4.36 19.70 -5.40
N LEU A 324 -4.11 20.49 -4.36
CA LEU A 324 -4.70 21.81 -4.22
C LEU A 324 -3.69 22.83 -3.75
N LYS A 325 -3.94 24.08 -4.11
CA LYS A 325 -3.24 25.24 -3.55
C LYS A 325 -4.26 26.14 -2.86
N CYS A 326 -4.09 26.34 -1.56
CA CYS A 326 -4.99 27.16 -0.77
C CYS A 326 -4.23 28.39 -0.24
N PRO A 327 -4.61 29.63 -0.57
CA PRO A 327 -3.94 30.82 -0.01
C PRO A 327 -4.30 31.11 1.45
N TYR A 328 -5.32 30.46 2.02
CA TYR A 328 -5.90 30.79 3.32
C TYR A 328 -6.05 29.56 4.22
N ASN A 329 -7.15 29.46 4.98
CA ASN A 329 -7.42 28.37 5.89
C ASN A 329 -7.80 27.10 5.14
N LEU A 330 -7.11 25.98 5.41
CA LEU A 330 -7.37 24.68 4.80
C LEU A 330 -8.11 23.80 5.80
N ILE A 331 -9.25 23.25 5.39
CA ILE A 331 -10.09 22.39 6.23
C ILE A 331 -10.22 21.01 5.55
N PRO A 332 -9.79 19.92 6.21
CA PRO A 332 -9.04 19.91 7.47
C PRO A 332 -7.61 20.45 7.30
N ASN A 333 -6.98 20.94 8.38
CA ASN A 333 -5.64 21.56 8.37
C ASN A 333 -4.54 20.69 7.71
N TYR A 334 -4.73 19.37 7.74
CA TYR A 334 -3.81 18.38 7.19
C TYR A 334 -4.40 17.63 6.01
N CYS A 335 -5.26 18.27 5.21
CA CYS A 335 -5.62 17.73 3.91
C CYS A 335 -4.36 17.46 3.08
N PHE A 336 -4.14 16.27 2.50
CA PHE A 336 -5.09 15.16 2.30
C PHE A 336 -5.00 14.01 3.31
N ARG A 337 -4.13 14.06 4.33
CA ARG A 337 -4.11 13.00 5.35
C ARG A 337 -5.44 12.91 6.09
N HIS A 338 -6.01 14.06 6.40
CA HIS A 338 -7.36 14.22 6.93
C HIS A 338 -8.24 14.82 5.87
N VAL A 339 -9.42 14.24 5.63
CA VAL A 339 -10.34 14.68 4.58
C VAL A 339 -11.76 14.69 5.10
N LEU A 340 -12.60 15.52 4.47
CA LEU A 340 -14.04 15.47 4.68
C LEU A 340 -14.62 14.32 3.87
N TYR A 341 -15.28 13.39 4.53
CA TYR A 341 -15.94 12.24 3.89
C TYR A 341 -17.37 12.13 4.37
N GLN A 342 -18.28 11.92 3.42
CA GLN A 342 -19.70 11.81 3.70
C GLN A 342 -20.01 10.41 4.22
N LYS A 343 -20.55 10.33 5.44
CA LYS A 343 -21.04 9.08 6.01
C LYS A 343 -22.47 9.28 6.49
N ASN A 344 -23.33 8.30 6.22
CA ASN A 344 -24.69 8.33 6.72
C ASN A 344 -24.67 7.97 8.20
N PHE A 345 -24.88 8.94 9.07
CA PHE A 345 -25.15 8.73 10.48
C PHE A 345 -26.63 9.05 10.69
N THR A 346 -27.39 8.11 11.26
CA THR A 346 -28.78 8.36 11.70
C THR A 346 -29.66 9.06 10.64
N ASN A 347 -29.59 8.62 9.37
CA ASN A 347 -30.32 9.17 8.22
C ASN A 347 -29.99 10.62 7.80
N GLU A 348 -29.00 11.26 8.43
CA GLU A 348 -28.45 12.55 7.99
C GLU A 348 -27.10 12.38 7.29
N LYS A 349 -26.88 13.21 6.28
CA LYS A 349 -25.75 13.15 5.36
C LYS A 349 -24.75 14.24 5.69
N ASN A 350 -23.91 14.00 6.70
CA ASN A 350 -22.92 14.97 7.15
C ASN A 350 -21.52 14.61 6.64
N PHE A 351 -20.75 15.65 6.32
CA PHE A 351 -19.32 15.52 6.03
C PHE A 351 -18.55 15.66 7.34
N GLU A 352 -17.84 14.61 7.70
CA GLU A 352 -16.99 14.61 8.89
C GLU A 352 -15.54 14.36 8.50
N THR A 353 -14.62 14.68 9.41
CA THR A 353 -13.19 14.49 9.19
C THR A 353 -12.80 13.05 9.47
N PHE A 354 -12.15 12.40 8.50
CA PHE A 354 -11.60 11.05 8.62
C PHE A 354 -10.18 11.00 8.08
N LEU A 355 -9.45 9.95 8.46
CA LEU A 355 -8.19 9.60 7.83
C LEU A 355 -8.45 8.99 6.44
N LEU A 356 -7.66 9.41 5.46
CA LEU A 356 -7.86 8.98 4.06
C LEU A 356 -7.56 7.49 3.85
N ASP A 357 -6.55 6.95 4.53
CA ASP A 357 -6.17 5.55 4.46
C ASP A 357 -7.25 4.62 5.05
N ASP A 358 -7.95 5.04 6.11
CA ASP A 358 -9.09 4.33 6.68
C ASP A 358 -10.28 4.25 5.70
N ILE A 359 -10.58 5.35 4.99
CA ILE A 359 -11.66 5.37 3.98
C ILE A 359 -11.33 4.41 2.83
N LEU A 360 -10.10 4.49 2.33
CA LEU A 360 -9.67 3.76 1.14
C LEU A 360 -9.22 2.32 1.44
N LEU A 361 -9.01 1.99 2.71
CA LEU A 361 -8.45 0.74 3.20
C LEU A 361 -7.09 0.41 2.55
N THR A 362 -6.24 1.43 2.42
CA THR A 362 -4.85 1.28 1.97
C THR A 362 -3.97 2.33 2.62
N LYS A 363 -2.79 1.90 3.07
CA LYS A 363 -1.73 2.78 3.59
C LYS A 363 -0.77 3.25 2.49
N ASP A 364 -0.88 2.72 1.28
CA ASP A 364 -0.01 3.07 0.16
C ASP A 364 -0.52 4.35 -0.52
N ILE A 365 -0.34 5.47 0.17
CA ILE A 365 -0.73 6.82 -0.26
C ILE A 365 0.48 7.73 -0.06
N GLU A 366 0.81 8.51 -1.08
CA GLU A 366 1.92 9.47 -1.03
C GLU A 366 1.37 10.87 -0.75
N TYR A 367 2.00 11.58 0.18
CA TYR A 367 1.61 12.94 0.53
C TYR A 367 2.81 13.88 0.32
N TYR A 368 2.58 14.97 -0.39
CA TYR A 368 3.58 16.02 -0.61
C TYR A 368 3.02 17.36 -0.15
N ARG A 369 3.89 18.20 0.43
CA ARG A 369 3.54 19.55 0.86
C ARG A 369 4.63 20.53 0.48
N ASN A 370 4.27 21.59 -0.24
CA ASN A 370 5.09 22.77 -0.38
C ASN A 370 4.60 23.82 0.61
N ILE A 371 5.34 23.99 1.70
CA ILE A 371 4.99 24.90 2.80
C ILE A 371 4.96 26.36 2.31
N ASN A 372 5.93 26.75 1.47
CA ASN A 372 6.06 28.13 0.99
C ASN A 372 4.92 28.56 0.07
N GLN A 373 4.32 27.60 -0.65
CA GLN A 373 3.23 27.85 -1.59
C GLN A 373 1.86 27.47 -1.04
N ASN A 374 1.79 26.94 0.18
CA ASN A 374 0.62 26.29 0.77
C ASN A 374 -0.08 25.35 -0.23
N ALA A 375 0.72 24.53 -0.91
CA ALA A 375 0.29 23.57 -1.91
C ALA A 375 0.47 22.15 -1.39
N TYR A 376 -0.55 21.32 -1.65
CA TYR A 376 -0.66 19.96 -1.14
C TYR A 376 -0.93 19.04 -2.33
N ILE A 377 -0.27 17.88 -2.35
CA ILE A 377 -0.44 16.87 -3.38
C ILE A 377 -0.65 15.52 -2.70
N VAL A 378 -1.56 14.72 -3.23
CA VAL A 378 -1.79 13.33 -2.85
C VAL A 378 -1.61 12.44 -4.07
N GLY A 379 -0.83 11.39 -3.90
CA GLY A 379 -0.59 10.36 -4.90
C GLY A 379 -1.18 9.03 -4.46
N PHE A 380 -1.74 8.29 -5.42
CA PHE A 380 -2.30 6.95 -5.24
C PHE A 380 -1.51 5.95 -6.09
N PRO A 381 -0.35 5.45 -5.60
CA PRO A 381 0.47 4.52 -6.35
C PRO A 381 -0.26 3.23 -6.75
N THR A 382 -1.14 2.75 -5.87
CA THR A 382 -1.95 1.54 -6.08
C THR A 382 -3.43 1.84 -6.02
N LYS A 383 -4.21 1.01 -6.73
CA LYS A 383 -5.66 1.17 -6.82
C LYS A 383 -6.33 0.73 -5.50
N PRO A 384 -7.10 1.62 -4.83
CA PRO A 384 -7.75 1.30 -3.56
C PRO A 384 -8.92 0.32 -3.76
N LEU A 385 -9.33 -0.35 -2.69
CA LEU A 385 -10.40 -1.35 -2.73
C LEU A 385 -11.78 -0.72 -2.85
N LYS A 386 -11.99 0.43 -2.21
CA LYS A 386 -13.27 1.14 -2.18
C LYS A 386 -13.18 2.45 -2.95
N SER A 387 -14.30 2.83 -3.54
CA SER A 387 -14.41 4.12 -4.21
C SER A 387 -14.83 5.12 -3.17
N ALA A 388 -14.26 6.32 -3.22
CA ALA A 388 -14.56 7.36 -2.26
C ALA A 388 -14.67 8.70 -2.96
N THR A 389 -15.57 9.54 -2.46
CA THR A 389 -15.59 10.97 -2.77
C THR A 389 -15.18 11.68 -1.50
N ILE A 390 -14.04 12.36 -1.56
CA ILE A 390 -13.48 13.11 -0.44
C ILE A 390 -13.47 14.59 -0.77
N ARG A 391 -13.47 15.44 0.26
CA ARG A 391 -13.42 16.89 0.11
C ARG A 391 -12.37 17.52 0.99
N CYS A 392 -11.80 18.61 0.49
CA CYS A 392 -11.04 19.57 1.27
C CYS A 392 -11.53 20.98 0.91
N ILE A 393 -11.54 21.87 1.89
CA ILE A 393 -12.09 23.22 1.75
C ILE A 393 -10.98 24.24 1.99
N CYS A 394 -10.84 25.20 1.10
CA CYS A 394 -10.06 26.40 1.31
C CYS A 394 -11.01 27.55 1.64
N GLU A 395 -10.81 28.21 2.78
CA GLU A 395 -11.74 29.17 3.35
C GLU A 395 -11.07 30.52 3.64
N GLN A 396 -11.81 31.59 3.31
CA GLN A 396 -11.51 32.96 3.74
C GLN A 396 -12.82 33.68 4.08
N GLY A 397 -13.09 33.88 5.37
CA GLY A 397 -14.39 34.40 5.82
C GLY A 397 -15.51 33.48 5.32
N ASP A 398 -16.53 34.06 4.67
CA ASP A 398 -17.69 33.30 4.17
C ASP A 398 -17.44 32.58 2.82
N LYS A 399 -16.26 32.79 2.20
CA LYS A 399 -15.94 32.23 0.87
C LYS A 399 -15.26 30.87 0.99
N LYS A 400 -15.79 29.88 0.26
CA LYS A 400 -15.35 28.48 0.31
C LYS A 400 -15.02 27.92 -1.08
N GLY A 401 -13.76 27.56 -1.28
CA GLY A 401 -13.29 26.80 -2.44
C GLY A 401 -13.19 25.33 -2.05
N ILE A 402 -14.05 24.49 -2.62
CA ILE A 402 -14.08 23.06 -2.28
C ILE A 402 -13.37 22.27 -3.37
N MET A 403 -12.32 21.56 -3.00
CA MET A 403 -11.77 20.50 -3.83
C MET A 403 -12.51 19.20 -3.52
N GLU A 404 -13.17 18.63 -4.52
CA GLU A 404 -13.77 17.30 -4.44
C GLU A 404 -12.94 16.30 -5.27
N ILE A 405 -12.44 15.23 -4.64
CA ILE A 405 -11.73 14.16 -5.35
C ILE A 405 -12.59 12.91 -5.38
N LYS A 406 -12.88 12.42 -6.58
CA LYS A 406 -13.56 11.14 -6.82
C LYS A 406 -12.53 10.07 -7.13
N ILE A 407 -12.41 9.08 -6.26
CA ILE A 407 -11.40 8.03 -6.32
C ILE A 407 -12.05 6.72 -6.75
N ALA A 408 -11.65 6.19 -7.90
CA ALA A 408 -12.19 4.96 -8.45
C ALA A 408 -11.54 3.70 -7.84
N SER A 409 -12.35 2.69 -7.53
CA SER A 409 -11.92 1.45 -6.85
C SER A 409 -11.54 0.32 -7.80
N SER A 410 -10.80 -0.66 -7.28
CA SER A 410 -10.44 -1.91 -7.97
C SER A 410 -11.58 -2.92 -8.09
N GLN A 411 -12.67 -2.76 -7.33
CA GLN A 411 -13.84 -3.62 -7.47
C GLN A 411 -14.48 -3.45 -8.84
N PHE A 412 -14.41 -4.51 -9.65
CA PHE A 412 -15.31 -4.68 -10.79
C PHE A 412 -16.75 -4.74 -10.24
N SER A 413 -17.64 -3.91 -10.76
CA SER A 413 -19.07 -4.06 -10.53
C SER A 413 -19.54 -5.35 -11.22
N PHE A 414 -19.39 -6.48 -10.54
CA PHE A 414 -19.87 -7.79 -10.99
C PHE A 414 -21.38 -7.74 -11.33
N LEU A 415 -22.11 -6.84 -10.66
CA LEU A 415 -23.50 -6.50 -10.92
C LEU A 415 -23.78 -6.12 -12.38
N SER A 416 -22.85 -5.40 -13.04
CA SER A 416 -23.07 -4.89 -14.40
C SER A 416 -23.02 -5.99 -15.45
N ILE A 417 -22.17 -7.01 -15.27
CA ILE A 417 -22.05 -8.14 -16.20
C ILE A 417 -23.22 -9.10 -16.03
N LEU A 418 -23.65 -9.37 -14.80
CA LEU A 418 -24.85 -10.17 -14.53
C LEU A 418 -26.11 -9.50 -15.09
N LEU A 419 -26.26 -8.18 -14.94
CA LEU A 419 -27.37 -7.46 -15.58
C LEU A 419 -27.27 -7.52 -17.11
N LEU A 420 -26.08 -7.34 -17.69
CA LEU A 420 -25.90 -7.41 -19.14
C LEU A 420 -26.24 -8.80 -19.69
N LEU A 421 -25.80 -9.86 -19.01
CA LEU A 421 -26.12 -11.25 -19.35
C LEU A 421 -27.62 -11.54 -19.17
N PHE A 422 -28.25 -10.98 -18.14
CA PHE A 422 -29.70 -11.11 -17.92
C PHE A 422 -30.50 -10.39 -19.03
N ILE A 423 -30.07 -9.20 -19.43
CA ILE A 423 -30.64 -8.45 -20.55
C ILE A 423 -30.45 -9.22 -21.88
N ILE A 424 -29.26 -9.76 -22.12
CA ILE A 424 -29.00 -10.61 -23.30
C ILE A 424 -29.89 -11.85 -23.29
N SER A 425 -30.03 -12.53 -22.15
CA SER A 425 -30.92 -13.68 -22.01
C SER A 425 -32.39 -13.32 -22.29
N ILE A 426 -32.88 -12.19 -21.77
CA ILE A 426 -34.23 -11.70 -22.07
C ILE A 426 -34.39 -11.40 -23.55
N LEU A 427 -33.41 -10.72 -24.17
CA LEU A 427 -33.43 -10.38 -25.60
C LEU A 427 -33.28 -11.60 -26.52
N SER A 428 -32.74 -12.73 -26.03
CA SER A 428 -32.64 -13.99 -26.78
C SER A 428 -33.84 -14.93 -26.58
N ILE A 429 -34.78 -14.57 -25.70
CA ILE A 429 -36.03 -15.32 -25.44
C ILE A 429 -37.24 -14.64 -26.12
N CYS A 430 -37.09 -13.40 -26.59
CA CYS A 430 -37.96 -12.78 -27.60
C CYS A 430 -37.40 -13.04 -29.00
#